data_AF-A0A529XNM1-F1
#
_entry.id   AF-A0A529XNM1-F1
#
_cell.length_a   1.000
_cell.length_b   1.000
_cell.length_c   1.000
_cell.angle_alpha   90.00
_cell.angle_beta   90.00
_cell.angle_gamma   90.00
#
_symmetry.space_group_name_H-M   'P 1'
#
loop_
_entity.id
_entity.type
_entity.pdbx_description
1 polymer ?
#
loop_
_entity_poly.entity_id
_entity_poly.type
_entity_poly.pdbx_seq_one_letter_code
_entity_poly.pdbx_strand_id
1 'polypeptide(L)' 'MPVVMGLADRITVFNSGKILAEGTPGEIRANAEVQDAYLGATHG' A
#
# COMPACT_ATOMS: atom_id res chain seq x y z
N MET A 1 -7.08 6.77 -5.32
CA MET A 1 -6.87 6.32 -3.92
C MET A 1 -7.70 7.02 -2.83
N PRO A 2 -8.41 8.16 -3.01
CA PRO A 2 -9.03 8.85 -1.86
C PRO A 2 -10.18 8.07 -1.21
N VAL A 3 -10.93 7.26 -1.97
CA VAL A 3 -12.07 6.49 -1.45
C VAL A 3 -11.64 5.40 -0.47
N VAL A 4 -10.66 4.56 -0.85
CA VAL A 4 -10.16 3.47 0.01
C VAL A 4 -9.51 4.04 1.27
N MET A 5 -8.71 5.10 1.12
CA MET A 5 -7.99 5.72 2.24
C MET A 5 -8.91 6.50 3.19
N GLY A 6 -10.10 6.89 2.75
CA GLY A 6 -11.08 7.61 3.57
C GLY A 6 -12.16 6.75 4.20
N LEU A 7 -12.29 5.49 3.78
CA LEU A 7 -13.36 4.58 4.25
C LEU A 7 -12.85 3.40 5.08
N ALA A 8 -11.60 2.98 4.87
CA ALA A 8 -11.05 1.82 5.55
C ALA A 8 -10.39 2.22 6.88
N ASP A 9 -10.71 1.51 7.96
CA ASP A 9 -9.98 1.64 9.24
C ASP A 9 -8.63 0.92 9.20
N ARG A 10 -8.52 -0.12 8.35
CA ARG A 10 -7.33 -0.96 8.20
C ARG A 10 -7.22 -1.46 6.77
N ILE A 11 -5.98 -1.51 6.28
CA ILE A 11 -5.63 -1.88 4.91
C ILE A 11 -4.52 -2.92 4.97
N THR A 12 -4.70 -4.01 4.24
CA THR A 12 -3.66 -5.02 3.99
C THR A 12 -3.23 -4.93 2.53
N VAL A 13 -1.92 -4.74 2.31
CA VAL A 13 -1.31 -4.68 0.98
C VAL A 13 -0.67 -6.03 0.68
N PHE A 14 -1.05 -6.61 -0.46
CA PHE A 14 -0.52 -7.87 -0.94
C PHE A 14 0.30 -7.62 -2.21
N ASN A 15 1.51 -8.17 -2.25
CA ASN A 15 2.39 -8.09 -3.42
C ASN A 15 3.05 -9.45 -3.65
N SER A 16 3.04 -9.93 -4.89
CA SER A 16 3.79 -11.12 -5.30
C SER A 16 3.55 -12.37 -4.43
N GLY A 17 2.29 -12.64 -4.08
CA GLY A 17 1.94 -13.83 -3.30
C GLY A 17 2.17 -13.71 -1.78
N LYS A 18 2.56 -12.53 -1.28
CA LYS A 18 2.79 -12.29 0.15
C LYS A 18 2.20 -10.97 0.63
N ILE A 19 1.92 -10.90 1.93
CA ILE A 19 1.57 -9.63 2.59
C ILE A 19 2.82 -8.76 2.62
N LEU A 20 2.69 -7.54 2.11
CA LEU A 20 3.72 -6.52 2.09
C LEU A 20 3.61 -5.60 3.30
N ALA A 21 2.40 -5.13 3.62
CA ALA A 21 2.15 -4.25 4.74
C ALA A 21 0.71 -4.38 5.23
N GLU A 22 0.48 -4.11 6.52
CA GLU A 22 -0.85 -4.05 7.11
C GLU A 22 -0.90 -2.90 8.13
N GLY A 23 -1.92 -2.06 8.06
CA GLY A 23 -2.03 -0.90 8.94
C GLY A 23 -3.18 0.03 8.58
N THR A 24 -3.26 1.16 9.26
CA THR A 24 -4.19 2.25 8.95
C THR A 24 -3.89 2.86 7.56
N PRO A 25 -4.85 3.59 6.96
CA PRO A 25 -4.61 4.30 5.71
C PRO A 25 -3.38 5.21 5.73
N GLY A 26 -3.13 5.89 6.86
CA GLY A 26 -1.97 6.76 7.04
C GLY A 26 -0.66 6.00 6.99
N GLU A 27 -0.58 4.87 7.70
CA GLU A 27 0.61 4.01 7.74
C GLU A 27 0.89 3.38 6.37
N ILE A 28 -0.14 2.87 5.68
CA ILE A 28 0.02 2.28 4.35
C ILE A 28 0.47 3.33 3.33
N ARG A 29 -0.08 4.54 3.39
CA ARG A 29 0.32 5.63 2.49
C ARG A 29 1.77 6.07 2.73
N ALA A 30 2.24 6.06 3.98
CA ALA A 30 3.60 6.44 4.34
C ALA A 30 4.63 5.31 4.12
N ASN A 31 4.18 4.08 3.85
CA ASN A 31 5.06 2.93 3.67
C ASN A 31 5.78 3.00 2.31
N ALA A 32 7.12 3.10 2.35
CA ALA A 32 7.96 3.20 1.16
C ALA A 32 7.90 1.96 0.26
N GLU A 33 7.79 0.75 0.83
CA GLU A 33 7.65 -0.48 0.05
C GLU A 33 6.30 -0.56 -0.68
N VAL A 34 5.23 -0.04 -0.05
CA VAL A 34 3.91 0.08 -0.69
C VAL A 34 3.97 1.07 -1.85
N GLN A 35 4.66 2.19 -1.68
CA GLN A 35 4.84 3.19 -2.74
C GLN A 35 5.64 2.61 -3.91
N ASP A 36 6.73 1.91 -3.65
CA ASP A 36 7.55 1.23 -4.65
C ASP A 36 6.74 0.17 -5.43
N ALA A 37 5.95 -0.64 -4.72
CA ALA A 37 5.08 -1.64 -5.34
C ALA A 37 3.96 -1.05 -6.23
N TYR A 38 3.46 0.15 -5.92
CA TYR A 38 2.38 0.81 -6.67
C TYR A 38 2.86 1.68 -7.83
N LEU A 39 4.00 2.35 -7.66
CA LEU A 39 4.61 3.19 -8.71
C LEU A 39 5.42 2.35 -9.70
N GLY A 40 5.68 1.08 -9.34
CA GLY A 40 6.63 0.22 -10.02
C GLY A 40 8.05 0.74 -9.74
N ALA A 41 8.99 -0.19 -9.58
CA ALA A 41 10.37 0.12 -9.90
C ALA A 41 10.36 0.73 -11.31
N THR A 42 10.61 2.03 -11.42
CA THR A 42 10.85 2.66 -12.71
C THR A 42 11.99 1.86 -13.34
N HIS A 43 11.65 1.08 -14.38
CA HIS A 43 12.46 0.30 -15.33
C HIS A 43 12.12 -1.19 -15.40
N GLY A 44 11.77 -1.59 -16.62
CA GLY A 44 11.43 -2.91 -17.12
C GLY A 44 10.78 -2.76 -18.48
#